data_AF-A0AAD3MRC9-F1
#
_entry.id   AF-A0AAD3MRC9-F1
#
_cell.length_a   1.000
_cell.length_b   1.000
_cell.length_c   1.000
_cell.angle_alpha   90.00
_cell.angle_beta   90.00
_cell.angle_gamma   90.00
#
_symmetry.space_group_name_H-M   'P 1'
#
loop_
_entity.id
_entity.type
_entity.pdbx_description
1 polymer ?
#
loop_
_entity_poly.entity_id
_entity_poly.type
_entity_poly.pdbx_seq_one_letter_code
_entity_poly.pdbx_strand_id
1 'polypeptide(L)'
;VPQRKTQTGYFDLDTSLAGCKGLPWASGKRVCPKREGYTDESQQLFSASAPPASLSLLGNFEECVLNYRLEPLGTVEGFTAEVGASGSFCPSHLTLPVDVSFYSVSDDNAPSPYMGVINLESLGKRGYRVPPSGTIQVTLFNPNKTVVKMFVVMYDLRAMPAGHQTFLRQRTFSVPVRRDTNNQTSRKPLTLGQGRTLRYLVHLRFQSSKSGKIYLHRDIRLLFSRKSMEVDSGAAYELQSFTESPIDPPFSPRC
;
A
#
# COMPACT_ATOMS: atom_id res chain seq x y z
N VAL A 1 31.13 12.35 -22.01
CA VAL A 1 30.94 11.67 -20.70
C VAL A 1 31.01 12.74 -19.61
N PRO A 2 29.93 13.07 -18.88
CA PRO A 2 30.02 14.05 -17.81
C PRO A 2 30.45 13.38 -16.49
N GLN A 3 31.38 14.02 -15.77
CA GLN A 3 32.03 13.52 -14.57
C GLN A 3 31.12 13.58 -13.33
N ARG A 4 31.21 12.54 -12.49
CA ARG A 4 30.53 12.40 -11.18
C ARG A 4 31.47 12.92 -10.09
N LYS A 5 31.08 13.97 -9.35
CA LYS A 5 31.82 14.45 -8.16
C LYS A 5 31.56 13.51 -6.98
N THR A 6 32.60 12.89 -6.45
CA THR A 6 32.59 12.12 -5.20
C THR A 6 32.73 13.06 -4.01
N GLN A 7 31.72 13.12 -3.13
CA GLN A 7 31.87 13.73 -1.82
C GLN A 7 31.38 12.72 -0.78
N THR A 8 32.33 12.16 -0.02
CA THR A 8 32.10 11.27 1.12
C THR A 8 31.56 12.09 2.28
N GLY A 9 30.24 12.01 2.54
CA GLY A 9 29.61 12.60 3.73
C GLY A 9 29.68 11.63 4.90
N TYR A 10 30.65 11.82 5.80
CA TYR A 10 30.63 11.24 7.14
C TYR A 10 29.69 12.10 7.99
N PHE A 11 28.68 11.48 8.60
CA PHE A 11 27.72 12.16 9.48
C PHE A 11 27.97 11.68 10.91
N ASP A 12 28.43 12.60 11.76
CA ASP A 12 28.59 12.37 13.20
C ASP A 12 27.31 12.83 13.91
N LEU A 13 26.68 11.92 14.66
CA LEU A 13 25.38 12.18 15.28
C LEU A 13 25.58 12.73 16.70
N ASP A 14 25.56 14.05 16.82
CA ASP A 14 25.61 14.73 18.12
C ASP A 14 24.29 14.48 18.88
N THR A 15 24.38 13.76 20.00
CA THR A 15 23.23 13.19 20.74
C THR A 15 22.70 14.12 21.85
N SER A 16 23.03 15.40 21.79
CA SER A 16 22.80 16.36 22.87
C SER A 16 21.38 16.96 22.97
N LEU A 17 20.39 16.51 22.18
CA LEU A 17 19.02 17.06 22.19
C LEU A 17 17.91 16.11 22.69
N ALA A 18 18.25 15.04 23.40
CA ALA A 18 17.26 14.27 24.16
C ALA A 18 16.93 14.98 25.49
N GLY A 19 16.20 16.10 25.45
CA GLY A 19 15.81 16.77 26.68
C GLY A 19 14.97 18.04 26.56
N CYS A 20 13.74 17.96 26.02
CA CYS A 20 12.74 19.02 26.25
C CYS A 20 11.37 18.41 26.59
N LYS A 21 10.85 18.78 27.77
CA LYS A 21 9.54 18.40 28.31
C LYS A 21 8.41 19.11 27.54
N GLY A 22 7.27 18.42 27.42
CA GLY A 22 6.14 18.80 26.56
C GLY A 22 5.38 20.07 26.97
N LEU A 23 4.75 20.68 25.98
CA LEU A 23 3.72 21.72 26.10
C LEU A 23 2.55 21.40 25.13
N PRO A 24 1.30 21.74 25.51
CA PRO A 24 0.11 21.36 24.75
C PRO A 24 -0.10 22.23 23.50
N TRP A 25 -0.56 21.62 22.40
CA TRP A 25 -0.79 22.29 21.12
C TRP A 25 -2.12 23.05 21.12
N ALA A 26 -2.07 24.36 20.82
CA ALA A 26 -3.24 25.22 20.66
C ALA A 26 -3.86 25.10 19.25
N SER A 27 -5.20 25.06 19.19
CA SER A 27 -5.99 25.01 17.95
C SER A 27 -5.86 26.32 17.16
N GLY A 28 -5.17 26.28 16.02
CA GLY A 28 -5.03 27.41 15.10
C GLY A 28 -5.86 27.22 13.83
N LYS A 29 -6.88 28.06 13.64
CA LYS A 29 -7.59 28.27 12.37
C LYS A 29 -6.59 28.66 11.28
N ARG A 30 -6.67 28.08 10.07
CA ARG A 30 -5.90 28.53 8.91
C ARG A 30 -6.80 29.19 7.87
N VAL A 31 -6.45 30.44 7.55
CA VAL A 31 -6.93 31.24 6.42
C VAL A 31 -6.19 30.79 5.16
N CYS A 32 -6.91 30.57 4.07
CA CYS A 32 -6.36 30.24 2.75
C CYS A 32 -6.06 31.52 1.96
N PRO A 33 -4.85 31.74 1.41
CA PRO A 33 -4.66 32.76 0.38
C PRO A 33 -5.05 32.17 -0.99
N LYS A 34 -5.97 32.86 -1.66
CA LYS A 34 -6.45 32.58 -3.02
C LYS A 34 -5.31 32.85 -4.02
N ARG A 35 -4.98 31.88 -4.89
CA ARG A 35 -4.17 32.12 -6.09
C ARG A 35 -5.00 31.74 -7.32
N GLU A 36 -5.23 32.71 -8.18
CA GLU A 36 -5.91 32.57 -9.46
C GLU A 36 -4.94 31.99 -10.50
N GLY A 37 -5.42 31.02 -11.27
CA GLY A 37 -4.69 30.38 -12.37
C GLY A 37 -5.43 29.11 -12.82
N TYR A 38 -6.04 29.16 -14.00
CA TYR A 38 -6.75 28.04 -14.62
C TYR A 38 -5.76 26.98 -15.12
N THR A 39 -5.79 25.79 -14.53
CA THR A 39 -5.41 24.51 -15.17
C THR A 39 -6.16 23.39 -14.45
N ASP A 40 -6.82 22.51 -15.20
CA ASP A 40 -7.62 21.38 -14.69
C ASP A 40 -6.69 20.29 -14.13
N GLU A 41 -6.12 20.54 -12.96
CA GLU A 41 -5.36 19.56 -12.20
C GLU A 41 -6.35 18.72 -11.38
N SER A 42 -6.45 17.44 -11.73
CA SER A 42 -7.25 16.46 -11.00
C SER A 42 -6.85 16.52 -9.53
N GLN A 43 -7.72 17.04 -8.66
CA GLN A 43 -7.44 17.23 -7.24
C GLN A 43 -7.00 15.88 -6.63
N GLN A 44 -5.70 15.73 -6.39
CA GLN A 44 -5.12 14.58 -5.69
C GLN A 44 -5.60 14.61 -4.24
N LEU A 45 -6.80 14.11 -4.00
CA LEU A 45 -7.40 14.06 -2.66
C LEU A 45 -6.62 13.05 -1.82
N PHE A 46 -5.74 13.53 -0.95
CA PHE A 46 -5.04 12.69 0.03
C PHE A 46 -6.05 11.85 0.82
N SER A 47 -5.72 10.58 1.10
CA SER A 47 -6.55 9.75 1.98
C SER A 47 -6.56 10.35 3.39
N ALA A 48 -7.74 10.56 3.98
CA ALA A 48 -7.93 11.07 5.34
C ALA A 48 -7.42 10.11 6.45
N SER A 49 -6.76 9.01 6.08
CA SER A 49 -6.20 8.01 6.98
C SER A 49 -4.79 8.32 7.47
N ALA A 50 -4.18 9.44 7.06
CA ALA A 50 -2.83 9.81 7.48
C ALA A 50 -2.74 11.31 7.84
N PRO A 51 -2.00 11.68 8.91
CA PRO A 51 -1.78 13.08 9.25
C PRO A 51 -1.04 13.81 8.11
N PRO A 52 -1.31 15.12 7.93
CA PRO A 52 -0.60 15.94 6.96
C PRO A 52 0.83 16.18 7.47
N ALA A 53 1.78 15.38 7.02
CA ALA A 53 3.19 15.55 7.37
C ALA A 53 3.96 16.12 6.17
N SER A 54 4.71 17.18 6.45
CA SER A 54 5.80 17.73 5.65
C SER A 54 6.76 16.64 5.16
N LEU A 55 7.50 16.92 4.09
CA LEU A 55 8.45 16.08 3.31
C LEU A 55 9.59 15.38 4.09
N SER A 56 9.48 15.23 5.40
CA SER A 56 10.31 14.34 6.20
C SER A 56 9.93 12.90 5.88
N LEU A 57 10.89 12.07 5.48
CA LEU A 57 10.78 10.61 5.30
C LEU A 57 10.50 9.84 6.61
N LEU A 58 9.70 10.42 7.51
CA LEU A 58 9.20 9.80 8.72
C LEU A 58 8.00 8.88 8.40
N GLY A 59 8.10 8.09 7.34
CA GLY A 59 7.05 7.21 6.84
C GLY A 59 7.64 6.00 6.13
N ASN A 60 7.01 4.83 6.30
CA ASN A 60 7.42 3.61 5.60
C ASN A 60 7.18 3.79 4.08
N PHE A 61 8.10 3.31 3.24
CA PHE A 61 8.00 3.36 1.76
C PHE A 61 6.60 2.99 1.26
N GLU A 62 6.04 1.92 1.82
CA GLU A 62 4.69 1.45 1.51
C GLU A 62 3.62 2.56 1.67
N GLU A 63 3.64 3.26 2.79
CA GLU A 63 2.68 4.31 3.09
C GLU A 63 2.89 5.51 2.16
N CYS A 64 4.14 5.80 1.82
CA CYS A 64 4.46 6.89 0.91
C CYS A 64 3.97 6.59 -0.50
N VAL A 65 4.24 5.40 -1.06
CA VAL A 65 3.72 5.03 -2.39
C VAL A 65 2.19 4.94 -2.38
N LEU A 66 1.61 4.29 -1.37
CA LEU A 66 0.16 4.17 -1.29
C LEU A 66 -0.50 5.54 -1.23
N ASN A 67 0.09 6.55 -0.58
CA ASN A 67 -0.49 7.89 -0.48
C ASN A 67 0.01 8.87 -1.54
N TYR A 68 0.67 8.39 -2.61
CA TYR A 68 1.25 9.24 -3.66
C TYR A 68 2.21 10.31 -3.13
N ARG A 69 2.91 10.02 -2.03
CA ARG A 69 3.96 10.88 -1.47
C ARG A 69 5.32 10.65 -2.12
N LEU A 70 5.40 9.73 -3.08
CA LEU A 70 6.59 9.44 -3.88
C LEU A 70 6.26 9.67 -5.35
N GLU A 71 7.21 10.25 -6.07
CA GLU A 71 7.11 10.45 -7.51
C GLU A 71 7.46 9.15 -8.25
N PRO A 72 6.60 8.69 -9.18
CA PRO A 72 6.90 7.52 -9.98
C PRO A 72 8.01 7.83 -11.00
N LEU A 73 8.83 6.82 -11.33
CA LEU A 73 9.81 6.92 -12.41
C LEU A 73 9.19 6.81 -13.80
N GLY A 74 7.99 6.26 -13.89
CA GLY A 74 7.26 6.10 -15.13
C GLY A 74 6.05 5.19 -14.98
N THR A 75 5.32 5.02 -16.07
CA THR A 75 4.10 4.21 -16.16
C THR A 75 4.27 3.06 -17.15
N VAL A 76 3.42 2.04 -17.04
CA VAL A 76 3.36 0.90 -17.95
C VAL A 76 1.89 0.61 -18.28
N GLU A 77 1.56 0.60 -19.56
CA GLU A 77 0.19 0.36 -20.02
C GLU A 77 -0.11 -1.13 -20.24
N GLY A 78 -1.40 -1.44 -20.43
CA GLY A 78 -1.88 -2.77 -20.86
C GLY A 78 -2.18 -3.76 -19.73
N PHE A 79 -1.91 -3.41 -18.48
CA PHE A 79 -2.31 -4.22 -17.34
C PHE A 79 -3.83 -4.21 -17.16
N THR A 80 -4.37 -5.37 -16.79
CA THR A 80 -5.80 -5.55 -16.48
C THR A 80 -5.95 -6.36 -15.20
N ALA A 81 -7.03 -6.17 -14.47
CA ALA A 81 -7.34 -6.94 -13.27
C ALA A 81 -8.77 -7.48 -13.31
N GLU A 82 -8.93 -8.74 -12.93
CA GLU A 82 -10.24 -9.31 -12.62
C GLU A 82 -10.53 -9.13 -11.13
N VAL A 83 -11.65 -8.51 -10.80
CA VAL A 83 -12.13 -8.28 -9.44
C VAL A 83 -13.42 -9.08 -9.23
N GLY A 84 -13.40 -9.96 -8.24
CA GLY A 84 -14.54 -10.78 -7.85
C GLY A 84 -14.78 -10.72 -6.34
N ALA A 85 -16.02 -10.99 -5.93
CA ALA A 85 -16.37 -11.17 -4.53
C ALA A 85 -17.28 -12.39 -4.36
N SER A 86 -17.20 -13.03 -3.19
CA SER A 86 -18.07 -14.15 -2.83
C SER A 86 -18.42 -14.07 -1.34
N GLY A 87 -19.57 -14.60 -0.95
CA GLY A 87 -20.12 -14.52 0.41
C GLY A 87 -21.59 -14.93 0.42
N SER A 88 -22.44 -14.18 1.11
CA SER A 88 -23.90 -14.41 1.10
C SER A 88 -24.57 -14.23 -0.28
N PHE A 89 -23.86 -13.59 -1.21
CA PHE A 89 -24.16 -13.54 -2.63
C PHE A 89 -22.84 -13.43 -3.41
N CYS A 90 -22.88 -13.73 -4.71
CA CYS A 90 -21.71 -13.64 -5.60
C CYS A 90 -21.98 -12.55 -6.65
N PRO A 91 -21.47 -11.32 -6.47
CA PRO A 91 -21.58 -10.30 -7.50
C PRO A 91 -20.83 -10.73 -8.77
N SER A 92 -21.28 -10.24 -9.94
CA SER A 92 -20.58 -10.49 -11.20
C SER A 92 -19.12 -10.04 -11.11
N HIS A 93 -18.23 -10.84 -11.68
CA HIS A 93 -16.82 -10.48 -11.78
C HIS A 93 -16.65 -9.33 -12.77
N LEU A 94 -15.65 -8.48 -12.53
CA LEU A 94 -15.36 -7.33 -13.36
C LEU A 94 -13.92 -7.41 -13.87
N THR A 95 -13.71 -7.13 -15.15
CA THR A 95 -12.39 -6.93 -15.72
C THR A 95 -12.15 -5.44 -15.91
N LEU A 96 -11.17 -4.88 -15.21
CA LEU A 96 -10.89 -3.45 -15.17
C LEU A 96 -9.45 -3.17 -15.62
N PRO A 97 -9.20 -2.02 -16.27
CA PRO A 97 -7.83 -1.57 -16.54
C PRO A 97 -7.10 -1.27 -15.22
N VAL A 98 -5.77 -1.40 -15.23
CA VAL A 98 -4.90 -1.07 -14.10
C VAL A 98 -3.88 -0.02 -14.53
N ASP A 99 -3.89 1.12 -13.87
CA ASP A 99 -2.87 2.14 -14.05
C ASP A 99 -1.63 1.70 -13.26
N VAL A 100 -0.55 1.37 -13.96
CA VAL A 100 0.67 0.85 -13.34
C VAL A 100 1.80 1.87 -13.42
N SER A 101 2.39 2.20 -12.28
CA SER A 101 3.60 3.02 -12.16
C SER A 101 4.72 2.22 -11.50
N PHE A 102 5.98 2.60 -11.72
CA PHE A 102 7.13 1.96 -11.06
C PHE A 102 8.03 2.98 -10.36
N TYR A 103 8.71 2.53 -9.32
CA TYR A 103 9.53 3.36 -8.44
C TYR A 103 10.94 2.80 -8.33
N SER A 104 11.94 3.63 -8.01
CA SER A 104 13.24 3.17 -7.51
C SER A 104 13.28 3.34 -6.00
N VAL A 105 13.69 2.29 -5.30
CA VAL A 105 13.82 2.29 -3.82
C VAL A 105 15.28 2.49 -3.41
N SER A 106 16.25 2.24 -4.29
CA SER A 106 17.69 2.44 -4.07
C SER A 106 18.50 2.23 -5.35
N ASP A 107 19.71 2.77 -5.42
CA ASP A 107 20.69 2.52 -6.50
C ASP A 107 21.21 1.06 -6.53
N ASP A 108 21.01 0.29 -5.45
CA ASP A 108 21.53 -1.07 -5.28
C ASP A 108 20.67 -2.16 -5.94
N ASN A 109 20.41 -2.10 -7.26
CA ASN A 109 19.74 -3.15 -8.06
C ASN A 109 18.48 -3.80 -7.42
N ALA A 110 17.85 -3.13 -6.45
CA ALA A 110 16.73 -3.63 -5.71
C ALA A 110 15.53 -3.57 -6.65
N PRO A 111 14.69 -4.62 -6.69
CA PRO A 111 13.66 -4.69 -7.70
C PRO A 111 12.67 -3.54 -7.52
N SER A 112 12.58 -2.69 -8.53
CA SER A 112 11.60 -1.61 -8.61
C SER A 112 10.19 -2.14 -8.35
N PRO A 113 9.51 -1.70 -7.28
CA PRO A 113 8.14 -2.09 -7.03
C PRO A 113 7.23 -1.36 -8.01
N TYR A 114 6.27 -2.10 -8.54
CA TYR A 114 5.16 -1.58 -9.33
C TYR A 114 3.99 -1.28 -8.40
N MET A 115 3.38 -0.12 -8.59
CA MET A 115 2.10 0.25 -7.99
C MET A 115 1.03 0.19 -9.08
N GLY A 116 0.04 -0.68 -8.91
CA GLY A 116 -1.15 -0.75 -9.74
C GLY A 116 -2.34 -0.09 -9.05
N VAL A 117 -3.11 0.69 -9.78
CA VAL A 117 -4.31 1.37 -9.30
C VAL A 117 -5.48 0.96 -10.18
N ILE A 118 -6.52 0.40 -9.57
CA ILE A 118 -7.78 0.05 -10.24
C ILE A 118 -8.81 1.08 -9.81
N ASN A 119 -9.22 1.95 -10.72
CA ASN A 119 -10.26 2.93 -10.45
C ASN A 119 -11.64 2.27 -10.46
N LEU A 120 -12.41 2.43 -9.37
CA LEU A 120 -13.76 1.87 -9.20
C LEU A 120 -14.87 2.91 -9.43
N GLU A 121 -14.55 4.17 -9.65
CA GLU A 121 -15.51 5.26 -9.85
C GLU A 121 -16.24 5.14 -11.19
N SER A 122 -15.61 4.48 -12.18
CA SER A 122 -16.22 4.11 -13.46
C SER A 122 -17.45 3.20 -13.31
N LEU A 123 -17.56 2.47 -12.20
CA LEU A 123 -18.72 1.65 -11.85
C LEU A 123 -19.87 2.45 -11.21
N GLY A 124 -19.69 3.76 -11.06
CA GLY A 124 -20.61 4.70 -10.44
C GLY A 124 -20.21 5.11 -9.03
N LYS A 125 -20.89 6.14 -8.48
CA LYS A 125 -20.56 6.81 -7.21
C LYS A 125 -20.41 5.90 -5.98
N ARG A 126 -20.94 4.67 -6.04
CA ARG A 126 -20.88 3.72 -4.91
C ARG A 126 -19.73 2.71 -5.03
N GLY A 127 -19.21 2.49 -6.23
CA GLY A 127 -18.23 1.44 -6.52
C GLY A 127 -18.84 0.03 -6.62
N TYR A 128 -18.02 -0.99 -6.37
CA TYR A 128 -18.38 -2.40 -6.54
C TYR A 128 -19.06 -2.96 -5.29
N ARG A 129 -20.31 -3.42 -5.43
CA ARG A 129 -21.09 -3.97 -4.30
C ARG A 129 -20.59 -5.35 -3.90
N VAL A 130 -20.38 -5.56 -2.61
CA VAL A 130 -19.89 -6.83 -2.05
C VAL A 130 -20.76 -7.31 -0.88
N PRO A 131 -20.76 -8.62 -0.55
CA PRO A 131 -21.36 -9.14 0.66
C PRO A 131 -20.81 -8.48 1.93
N PRO A 132 -21.52 -8.50 3.06
CA PRO A 132 -21.01 -7.97 4.32
C PRO A 132 -19.85 -8.78 4.91
N SER A 133 -19.70 -10.06 4.54
CA SER A 133 -18.55 -10.90 4.87
C SER A 133 -18.30 -11.89 3.72
N GLY A 134 -17.05 -12.27 3.51
CA GLY A 134 -16.68 -13.26 2.51
C GLY A 134 -15.25 -13.08 2.00
N THR A 135 -15.06 -13.24 0.69
CA THR A 135 -13.74 -13.16 0.05
C THR A 135 -13.75 -12.16 -1.10
N ILE A 136 -12.72 -11.33 -1.18
CA ILE A 136 -12.40 -10.55 -2.37
C ILE A 136 -11.27 -11.25 -3.11
N GLN A 137 -11.46 -11.49 -4.40
CA GLN A 137 -10.44 -12.00 -5.31
C GLN A 137 -10.02 -10.89 -6.26
N VAL A 138 -8.71 -10.64 -6.35
CA VAL A 138 -8.13 -9.72 -7.35
C VAL A 138 -7.05 -10.45 -8.11
N THR A 139 -7.26 -10.68 -9.40
CA THR A 139 -6.28 -11.33 -10.28
C THR A 139 -5.67 -10.30 -11.21
N LEU A 140 -4.38 -9.99 -11.03
CA LEU A 140 -3.64 -9.05 -11.85
C LEU A 140 -3.05 -9.76 -13.08
N PHE A 141 -3.30 -9.20 -14.26
CA PHE A 141 -2.75 -9.67 -15.53
C PHE A 141 -1.80 -8.63 -16.13
N ASN A 142 -0.70 -9.11 -16.71
CA ASN A 142 0.21 -8.27 -17.49
C ASN A 142 -0.37 -7.98 -18.89
N PRO A 143 0.28 -7.13 -19.70
CA PRO A 143 -0.16 -6.82 -21.06
C PRO A 143 -0.27 -8.06 -21.96
N ASN A 144 0.54 -9.08 -21.71
CA ASN A 144 0.51 -10.37 -22.40
C ASN A 144 -0.58 -11.32 -21.86
N LYS A 145 -1.52 -10.82 -21.04
CA LYS A 145 -2.63 -11.58 -20.44
C LYS A 145 -2.19 -12.77 -19.57
N THR A 146 -0.96 -12.74 -19.07
CA THR A 146 -0.44 -13.71 -18.10
C THR A 146 -0.74 -13.23 -16.69
N VAL A 147 -1.11 -14.15 -15.80
CA VAL A 147 -1.35 -13.85 -14.38
C VAL A 147 -0.03 -13.46 -13.70
N VAL A 148 0.00 -12.26 -13.12
CA VAL A 148 1.10 -11.76 -12.31
C VAL A 148 0.93 -12.18 -10.85
N LYS A 149 -0.27 -11.96 -10.31
CA LYS A 149 -0.59 -12.29 -8.92
C LYS A 149 -2.09 -12.41 -8.74
N MET A 150 -2.51 -13.46 -8.03
CA MET A 150 -3.86 -13.60 -7.49
C MET A 150 -3.82 -13.26 -5.99
N PHE A 151 -4.65 -12.30 -5.59
CA PHE A 151 -4.92 -11.94 -4.21
C PHE A 151 -6.25 -12.53 -3.79
N VAL A 152 -6.27 -13.20 -2.63
CA VAL A 152 -7.50 -13.71 -2.01
C VAL A 152 -7.54 -13.14 -0.59
N VAL A 153 -8.45 -12.21 -0.36
CA VAL A 153 -8.58 -11.48 0.91
C VAL A 153 -9.90 -11.86 1.56
N MET A 154 -9.81 -12.58 2.68
CA MET A 154 -10.95 -12.82 3.55
C MET A 154 -11.29 -11.57 4.34
N TYR A 155 -12.58 -11.28 4.49
CA TYR A 155 -13.05 -10.11 5.22
C TYR A 155 -14.37 -10.37 5.96
N ASP A 156 -14.57 -9.66 7.07
CA ASP A 156 -15.83 -9.60 7.80
C ASP A 156 -16.09 -8.15 8.22
N LEU A 157 -17.12 -7.55 7.63
CA LEU A 157 -17.53 -6.16 7.87
C LEU A 157 -18.98 -6.08 8.34
N ARG A 158 -19.54 -7.18 8.89
CA ARG A 158 -20.92 -7.20 9.41
C ARG A 158 -21.15 -6.18 10.52
N ALA A 159 -20.11 -5.85 11.28
CA ALA A 159 -20.16 -4.84 12.34
C ALA A 159 -20.04 -3.39 11.85
N MET A 160 -19.75 -3.14 10.56
CA MET A 160 -19.57 -1.77 10.06
C MET A 160 -20.91 -1.02 10.04
N PRO A 161 -21.06 0.10 10.78
CA PRO A 161 -22.31 0.86 10.81
C PRO A 161 -22.63 1.50 9.45
N ALA A 162 -23.87 1.95 9.26
CA ALA A 162 -24.26 2.67 8.04
C ALA A 162 -23.47 3.99 7.88
N GLY A 163 -23.14 4.36 6.64
CA GLY A 163 -22.40 5.60 6.36
C GLY A 163 -20.97 5.64 6.89
N HIS A 164 -20.35 4.50 7.16
CA HIS A 164 -18.96 4.38 7.59
C HIS A 164 -18.07 3.84 6.47
N GLN A 165 -16.76 3.95 6.67
CA GLN A 165 -15.73 3.45 5.80
C GLN A 165 -14.60 2.79 6.61
N THR A 166 -13.86 1.93 5.95
CA THR A 166 -12.65 1.30 6.48
C THR A 166 -11.77 0.82 5.33
N PHE A 167 -10.63 0.24 5.62
CA PHE A 167 -9.82 -0.44 4.63
C PHE A 167 -9.31 -1.78 5.16
N LEU A 168 -9.01 -2.68 4.24
CA LEU A 168 -8.21 -3.87 4.52
C LEU A 168 -6.93 -3.83 3.70
N ARG A 169 -5.86 -4.31 4.31
CA ARG A 169 -4.55 -4.36 3.67
C ARG A 169 -3.95 -5.75 3.86
N GLN A 170 -3.83 -6.49 2.77
CA GLN A 170 -3.10 -7.75 2.78
C GLN A 170 -1.69 -7.54 2.27
N ARG A 171 -0.69 -7.94 3.05
CA ARG A 171 0.74 -7.88 2.72
C ARG A 171 1.31 -9.27 2.61
N THR A 172 2.12 -9.51 1.60
CA THR A 172 2.89 -10.75 1.45
C THR A 172 4.38 -10.44 1.51
N PHE A 173 5.06 -11.02 2.48
CA PHE A 173 6.50 -10.90 2.69
C PHE A 173 7.23 -12.16 2.26
N SER A 174 8.39 -11.99 1.67
CA SER A 174 9.41 -13.04 1.51
C SER A 174 10.24 -13.08 2.78
N VAL A 175 10.27 -14.21 3.48
CA VAL A 175 10.98 -14.41 4.75
C VAL A 175 12.00 -15.54 4.59
N PRO A 176 13.26 -15.39 5.02
CA PRO A 176 14.26 -16.44 4.90
C PRO A 176 13.90 -17.59 5.83
N VAL A 177 13.90 -18.79 5.28
CA VAL A 177 13.74 -20.02 6.05
C VAL A 177 15.05 -20.27 6.78
N ARG A 178 15.04 -20.13 8.11
CA ARG A 178 16.20 -20.53 8.92
C ARG A 178 16.28 -22.05 8.90
N ARG A 179 17.31 -22.58 8.25
CA ARG A 179 17.71 -23.97 8.47
C ARG A 179 18.55 -23.96 9.74
N ASP A 180 18.07 -24.61 10.79
CA ASP A 180 18.85 -24.80 12.00
C ASP A 180 20.00 -25.78 11.71
N THR A 181 21.10 -25.28 11.18
CA THR A 181 22.37 -26.01 11.23
C THR A 181 22.93 -25.79 12.63
N ASN A 182 22.79 -26.82 13.45
CA ASN A 182 23.39 -26.95 14.77
C ASN A 182 24.89 -26.63 14.71
N ASN A 183 25.28 -25.39 14.99
CA ASN A 183 26.62 -25.00 15.38
C ASN A 183 26.52 -23.74 16.24
N GLN A 184 26.73 -23.93 17.54
CA GLN A 184 26.88 -22.86 18.50
C GLN A 184 28.15 -22.07 18.16
N THR A 185 28.02 -20.80 17.76
CA THR A 185 28.94 -19.71 18.12
C THR A 185 28.40 -18.38 17.61
N SER A 186 28.21 -17.41 18.52
CA SER A 186 27.90 -15.99 18.27
C SER A 186 26.58 -15.69 17.53
N ARG A 187 25.45 -16.03 18.17
CA ARG A 187 24.12 -15.51 17.78
C ARG A 187 24.02 -14.01 18.08
N LYS A 188 24.33 -13.15 17.10
CA LYS A 188 23.68 -11.82 17.06
C LYS A 188 22.21 -12.05 16.66
N PRO A 189 21.22 -11.69 17.49
CA PRO A 189 19.83 -11.73 17.07
C PRO A 189 19.69 -10.83 15.85
N LEU A 190 19.28 -11.39 14.70
CA LEU A 190 18.86 -10.58 13.57
C LEU A 190 17.78 -9.62 14.10
N THR A 191 18.02 -8.32 13.97
CA THR A 191 17.08 -7.31 14.44
C THR A 191 15.74 -7.51 13.73
N LEU A 192 14.66 -7.23 14.44
CA LEU A 192 13.27 -7.42 14.01
C LEU A 192 12.98 -6.59 12.73
N GLY A 193 13.36 -7.09 11.56
CA GLY A 193 13.27 -6.37 10.28
C GLY A 193 14.29 -6.80 9.22
N GLN A 194 15.45 -7.35 9.60
CA GLN A 194 16.58 -7.63 8.70
C GLN A 194 16.44 -8.89 7.80
N GLY A 195 15.22 -9.32 7.48
CA GLY A 195 15.04 -10.47 6.59
C GLY A 195 13.70 -10.56 5.87
N ARG A 196 12.73 -9.69 6.16
CA ARG A 196 11.41 -9.76 5.51
C ARG A 196 11.37 -8.71 4.41
N THR A 197 11.12 -9.12 3.18
CA THR A 197 10.96 -8.18 2.06
C THR A 197 9.51 -8.20 1.59
N LEU A 198 8.84 -7.04 1.60
CA LEU A 198 7.49 -6.91 1.05
C LEU A 198 7.54 -7.22 -0.45
N ARG A 199 6.75 -8.20 -0.90
CA ARG A 199 6.67 -8.60 -2.31
C ARG A 199 5.37 -8.16 -2.96
N TYR A 200 4.28 -8.32 -2.22
CA TYR A 200 2.94 -8.01 -2.70
C TYR A 200 2.14 -7.30 -1.63
N LEU A 201 1.28 -6.39 -2.06
CA LEU A 201 0.30 -5.73 -1.21
C LEU A 201 -0.97 -5.51 -2.00
N VAL A 202 -2.12 -5.74 -1.38
CA VAL A 202 -3.41 -5.26 -1.87
C VAL A 202 -4.07 -4.43 -0.78
N HIS A 203 -4.54 -3.24 -1.17
CA HIS A 203 -5.25 -2.32 -0.29
C HIS A 203 -6.66 -2.09 -0.85
N LEU A 204 -7.65 -2.50 -0.06
CA LEU A 204 -9.06 -2.50 -0.39
C LEU A 204 -9.78 -1.48 0.49
N ARG A 205 -10.46 -0.51 -0.11
CA ARG A 205 -11.26 0.47 0.61
C ARG A 205 -12.72 0.10 0.60
N PHE A 206 -13.31 -0.02 1.78
CA PHE A 206 -14.72 -0.38 1.97
C PHE A 206 -15.53 0.80 2.47
N GLN A 207 -16.80 0.84 2.09
CA GLN A 207 -17.77 1.79 2.60
C GLN A 207 -19.15 1.15 2.74
N SER A 208 -19.95 1.58 3.73
CA SER A 208 -21.36 1.22 3.86
C SER A 208 -22.26 2.34 3.34
N SER A 209 -23.38 1.97 2.71
CA SER A 209 -24.45 2.91 2.36
C SER A 209 -25.30 3.30 3.58
N LYS A 210 -26.22 4.26 3.40
CA LYS A 210 -27.28 4.57 4.39
C LYS A 210 -28.13 3.36 4.77
N SER A 211 -28.23 2.37 3.87
CA SER A 211 -28.98 1.12 4.09
C SER A 211 -28.10 -0.05 4.54
N GLY A 212 -26.84 0.20 4.95
CA GLY A 212 -25.91 -0.84 5.41
C GLY A 212 -25.33 -1.75 4.32
N LYS A 213 -25.52 -1.45 3.02
CA LYS A 213 -24.91 -2.23 1.92
C LYS A 213 -23.43 -1.89 1.82
N ILE A 214 -22.57 -2.90 1.65
CA ILE A 214 -21.11 -2.73 1.58
C ILE A 214 -20.64 -2.62 0.13
N TYR A 215 -19.67 -1.74 -0.11
CA TYR A 215 -19.05 -1.52 -1.40
C TYR A 215 -17.53 -1.39 -1.26
N LEU A 216 -16.79 -1.96 -2.21
CA LEU A 216 -15.45 -1.49 -2.52
C LEU A 216 -15.58 -0.15 -3.25
N HIS A 217 -14.87 0.88 -2.79
CA HIS A 217 -15.03 2.24 -3.31
C HIS A 217 -13.72 2.90 -3.69
N ARG A 218 -13.82 3.92 -4.53
CA ARG A 218 -12.73 4.78 -5.01
C ARG A 218 -11.72 4.01 -5.85
N ASP A 219 -10.86 3.21 -5.22
CA ASP A 219 -9.83 2.46 -5.91
C ASP A 219 -9.44 1.18 -5.15
N ILE A 220 -8.77 0.28 -5.86
CA ILE A 220 -7.98 -0.81 -5.29
C ILE A 220 -6.52 -0.53 -5.64
N ARG A 221 -5.63 -0.59 -4.64
CA ARG A 221 -4.19 -0.34 -4.84
C ARG A 221 -3.40 -1.62 -4.65
N LEU A 222 -2.49 -1.90 -5.57
CA LEU A 222 -1.70 -3.11 -5.64
C LEU A 222 -0.22 -2.75 -5.64
N LEU A 223 0.57 -3.34 -4.76
CA LEU A 223 2.03 -3.34 -4.90
C LEU A 223 2.48 -4.72 -5.35
N PHE A 224 3.32 -4.78 -6.37
CA PHE A 224 3.86 -6.05 -6.87
C PHE A 224 5.27 -5.86 -7.41
N SER A 225 6.11 -6.89 -7.29
CA SER A 225 7.47 -6.90 -7.83
C SER A 225 7.54 -7.77 -9.09
N ARG A 226 8.36 -7.35 -10.07
CA ARG A 226 8.67 -8.16 -11.27
C ARG A 226 9.71 -9.26 -11.01
N LYS A 227 10.52 -9.16 -9.96
CA LYS A 227 11.67 -10.08 -9.79
C LYS A 227 11.20 -11.45 -9.31
N SER A 228 11.54 -12.48 -10.08
CA SER A 228 11.49 -13.88 -9.65
C SER A 228 12.20 -14.03 -8.29
N MET A 229 11.81 -15.01 -7.48
CA MET A 229 12.64 -15.40 -6.33
C MET A 229 13.87 -16.13 -6.86
N GLU A 230 14.73 -15.46 -7.62
CA GLU A 230 16.00 -16.05 -8.03
C GLU A 230 16.90 -16.13 -6.80
N VAL A 231 17.14 -17.38 -6.42
CA VAL A 231 17.90 -17.82 -5.25
C VAL A 231 19.38 -17.71 -5.63
N ASP A 232 19.89 -16.49 -5.73
CA ASP A 232 21.33 -16.27 -5.96
C ASP A 232 22.18 -16.67 -4.73
N SER A 233 21.55 -17.12 -3.64
CA SER A 233 22.22 -17.35 -2.35
C SER A 233 22.01 -18.73 -1.73
N GLY A 234 21.37 -19.68 -2.43
CA GLY A 234 21.10 -21.04 -1.90
C GLY A 234 20.16 -21.09 -0.67
N ALA A 235 19.69 -19.94 -0.19
CA ALA A 235 18.77 -19.81 0.94
C ALA A 235 17.32 -20.00 0.47
N ALA A 236 16.58 -20.87 1.15
CA ALA A 236 15.14 -21.01 0.94
C ALA A 236 14.40 -19.81 1.56
N TYR A 237 13.42 -19.27 0.83
CA TYR A 237 12.53 -18.22 1.33
C TYR A 237 11.09 -18.73 1.28
N GLU A 238 10.28 -18.36 2.26
CA GLU A 238 8.85 -18.63 2.31
C GLU A 238 8.05 -17.34 2.15
N LEU A 239 6.86 -17.44 1.56
CA LEU A 239 5.92 -16.32 1.46
C LEU A 239 4.95 -16.36 2.62
N GLN A 240 4.94 -15.31 3.44
CA GLN A 240 3.99 -15.15 4.54
C GLN A 240 3.04 -14.00 4.22
N SER A 241 1.72 -14.24 4.30
CA SER A 241 0.69 -13.24 4.03
C SER A 241 -0.09 -12.87 5.30
N PHE A 242 -0.31 -11.57 5.50
CA PHE A 242 -1.04 -11.02 6.64
C PHE A 242 -2.08 -10.01 6.17
N THR A 243 -3.31 -10.10 6.68
CA THR A 243 -4.36 -9.12 6.41
C THR A 243 -4.60 -8.29 7.65
N GLU A 244 -4.52 -6.97 7.52
CA GLU A 244 -4.71 -6.00 8.60
C GLU A 244 -5.88 -5.05 8.29
N SER A 245 -6.55 -4.62 9.34
CA SER A 245 -7.56 -3.54 9.34
C SER A 245 -7.16 -2.48 10.36
N PRO A 246 -7.72 -1.26 10.29
CA PRO A 246 -7.66 -0.33 11.42
C PRO A 246 -8.13 -1.01 12.71
N ILE A 247 -7.42 -0.77 13.81
CA ILE A 247 -7.73 -1.37 15.12
C ILE A 247 -8.62 -0.44 15.95
N ASP A 248 -8.24 0.84 16.03
CA ASP A 248 -8.95 1.81 16.85
C ASP A 248 -8.94 3.22 16.21
N PRO A 249 -10.08 3.74 15.71
CA PRO A 249 -11.33 3.01 15.51
C PRO A 249 -11.25 2.08 14.27
N PRO A 250 -11.95 0.92 14.27
CA PRO A 250 -11.96 0.01 13.12
C PRO A 250 -12.76 0.55 11.92
N PHE A 251 -13.68 1.47 12.17
CA PHE A 251 -14.53 2.12 11.17
C PHE A 251 -14.56 3.62 11.43
N SER A 252 -14.52 4.43 10.37
CA SER A 252 -14.67 5.88 10.46
C SER A 252 -15.93 6.37 9.74
N PRO A 253 -16.59 7.44 10.22
CA PRO A 253 -17.69 8.06 9.48
C PRO A 253 -17.23 8.51 8.09
N ARG A 254 -18.13 8.43 7.12
CA ARG A 254 -17.93 9.03 5.80
C ARG A 254 -18.05 10.55 5.92
N CYS A 255 -17.02 11.28 5.52
CA CYS A 255 -17.06 12.74 5.35
C CYS A 255 -17.83 13.14 4.10
#